data_AF-A0A951X6U3-F1
#
_entry.id   AF-A0A951X6U3-F1
#
_cell.length_a   1.000
_cell.length_b   1.000
_cell.length_c   1.000
_cell.angle_alpha   90.00
_cell.angle_beta   90.00
_cell.angle_gamma   90.00
#
_symmetry.space_group_name_H-M   'P 1'
#
loop_
_entity.id
_entity.type
_entity.pdbx_description
1 polymer ?
#
loop_
_entity_poly.entity_id
_entity_poly.type
_entity_poly.pdbx_seq_one_letter_code
_entity_poly.pdbx_strand_id
1 'polypeptide(L)'
;MNDHLNETDLFALTFDGVSLSVRAAAHLASCPHCQAQLEQLRQLADDLEVAQRSKPSSAALQRYVALFEHVKQTQASGALWDAVRAVLKWDSRQQPALQGVRGAPVSYRLLYMTPRIELEVMIEMKQQLCHMKGDLINLDLADPITPAFVQLLGPDDMPAHETETDHAGLFRFSSVVPGSYKLLITPKAGAAIVVDNLELA
;
A
#
# COMPACT_ATOMS: atom_id res chain seq x y z
N MET A 1 8.16 -10.90 -57.64
CA MET A 1 8.77 -10.27 -56.45
C MET A 1 7.96 -9.04 -56.13
N ASN A 2 7.11 -9.13 -55.12
CA ASN A 2 6.28 -8.03 -54.64
C ASN A 2 7.17 -7.14 -53.77
N ASP A 3 7.79 -6.14 -54.39
CA ASP A 3 8.57 -5.15 -53.66
C ASP A 3 7.58 -4.20 -52.97
N HIS A 4 7.38 -4.41 -51.68
CA HIS A 4 6.57 -3.54 -50.83
C HIS A 4 7.38 -2.29 -50.44
N LEU A 5 6.69 -1.24 -49.97
CA LEU A 5 7.38 -0.10 -49.39
C LEU A 5 8.17 -0.51 -48.15
N ASN A 6 9.33 0.10 -47.97
CA ASN A 6 10.11 -0.09 -46.76
C ASN A 6 9.34 0.51 -45.57
N GLU A 7 9.41 -0.17 -44.43
CA GLU A 7 8.82 0.26 -43.17
C GLU A 7 9.29 1.68 -42.79
N THR A 8 10.57 1.99 -43.03
CA THR A 8 11.14 3.33 -42.80
C THR A 8 10.42 4.43 -43.57
N ASP A 9 10.00 4.17 -44.81
CA ASP A 9 9.28 5.16 -45.63
C ASP A 9 7.86 5.40 -45.09
N LEU A 10 7.20 4.34 -44.60
CA LEU A 10 5.88 4.43 -43.98
C LEU A 10 5.95 5.14 -42.61
N PHE A 11 7.01 4.90 -41.83
CA PHE A 11 7.27 5.62 -40.58
C PHE A 11 7.53 7.10 -40.84
N ALA A 12 8.42 7.44 -41.77
CA ALA A 12 8.74 8.83 -42.09
C ALA A 12 7.53 9.59 -42.64
N LEU A 13 6.68 8.94 -43.43
CA LEU A 13 5.41 9.52 -43.87
C LEU A 13 4.45 9.79 -42.70
N THR A 14 4.35 8.87 -41.74
CA THR A 14 3.35 8.91 -40.67
C THR A 14 3.77 9.82 -39.51
N PHE A 15 5.01 9.73 -39.05
CA PHE A 15 5.49 10.42 -37.86
C PHE A 15 6.29 11.70 -38.18
N ASP A 16 6.97 11.73 -39.32
CA ASP A 16 7.83 12.86 -39.71
C ASP A 16 7.20 13.76 -40.79
N GLY A 17 6.05 13.37 -41.35
CA GLY A 17 5.35 14.11 -42.41
C GLY A 17 6.12 14.17 -43.74
N VAL A 18 7.07 13.26 -43.95
CA VAL A 18 7.92 13.25 -45.15
C VAL A 18 7.11 12.76 -46.36
N SER A 19 7.17 13.52 -47.45
CA SER A 19 6.50 13.13 -48.70
C SER A 19 7.21 11.96 -49.39
N LEU A 20 6.44 10.98 -49.85
CA LEU A 20 6.96 9.84 -50.61
C LEU A 20 7.41 10.25 -52.03
N SER A 21 8.34 9.48 -52.60
CA SER A 21 8.67 9.59 -54.02
C SER A 21 7.46 9.25 -54.90
N VAL A 22 7.41 9.76 -56.14
CA VAL A 22 6.30 9.52 -57.08
C VAL A 22 6.03 8.02 -57.29
N ARG A 23 7.09 7.20 -57.40
CA ARG A 23 6.98 5.75 -57.55
C ARG A 23 6.41 5.08 -56.29
N ALA A 24 6.86 5.51 -55.11
CA ALA A 24 6.38 4.97 -53.84
C ALA A 24 4.91 5.35 -53.58
N ALA A 25 4.52 6.58 -53.90
CA ALA A 25 3.14 7.04 -53.83
C ALA A 25 2.22 6.25 -54.78
N ALA A 26 2.66 6.01 -56.02
CA ALA A 26 1.91 5.18 -56.97
C ALA A 26 1.76 3.73 -56.47
N HIS A 27 2.80 3.16 -55.87
CA HIS A 27 2.73 1.83 -55.27
C HIS A 27 1.73 1.80 -54.11
N LEU A 28 1.83 2.73 -53.16
CA LEU A 28 0.90 2.87 -52.03
C LEU A 28 -0.56 2.98 -52.48
N ALA A 29 -0.83 3.69 -53.58
CA ALA A 29 -2.18 3.81 -54.13
C ALA A 29 -2.75 2.48 -54.67
N SER A 30 -1.89 1.53 -55.05
CA SER A 30 -2.27 0.27 -55.69
C SER A 30 -2.06 -0.99 -54.83
N CYS A 31 -1.31 -0.91 -53.72
CA CYS A 31 -0.92 -2.07 -52.91
C CYS A 31 -1.73 -2.15 -51.60
N PRO A 32 -2.66 -3.12 -51.46
CA PRO A 32 -3.47 -3.25 -50.25
C PRO A 32 -2.65 -3.53 -48.98
N HIS A 33 -1.53 -4.23 -49.11
CA HIS A 33 -0.66 -4.54 -47.98
C HIS A 33 -0.02 -3.27 -47.39
N CYS A 34 0.56 -2.43 -48.23
CA CYS A 34 1.16 -1.17 -47.78
C CYS A 34 0.11 -0.17 -47.28
N GLN A 35 -1.11 -0.19 -47.83
CA GLN A 35 -2.24 0.58 -47.31
C GLN A 35 -2.63 0.13 -45.89
N ALA A 36 -2.75 -1.18 -45.67
CA ALA A 36 -3.07 -1.72 -44.36
C ALA A 36 -1.99 -1.40 -43.32
N GLN A 37 -0.71 -1.50 -43.70
CA GLN A 37 0.41 -1.12 -42.83
C GLN A 37 0.40 0.38 -42.49
N LEU A 38 0.13 1.25 -43.47
CA LEU A 38 0.01 2.69 -43.22
C LEU A 38 -1.14 3.01 -42.27
N GLU A 39 -2.28 2.34 -42.41
CA GLU A 39 -3.42 2.53 -41.52
C GLU A 39 -3.11 2.09 -40.09
N GLN A 40 -2.41 0.96 -39.92
CA GLN A 40 -1.93 0.51 -38.60
C GLN A 40 -0.99 1.52 -37.95
N LEU A 41 -0.08 2.12 -38.73
CA LEU A 41 0.83 3.15 -38.22
C LEU A 41 0.11 4.44 -37.85
N ARG A 42 -0.91 4.84 -38.61
CA ARG A 42 -1.75 6.00 -38.28
C ARG A 42 -2.54 5.79 -36.99
N GLN A 43 -3.14 4.62 -36.82
CA GLN A 43 -3.82 4.27 -35.58
C GLN A 43 -2.85 4.33 -34.38
N LEU A 44 -1.63 3.81 -34.54
CA LEU A 44 -0.61 3.90 -33.50
C LEU A 44 -0.19 5.34 -33.21
N ALA A 45 -0.09 6.20 -34.22
CA ALA A 45 0.22 7.62 -34.04
C ALA A 45 -0.85 8.34 -33.23
N ASP A 46 -2.13 8.08 -33.54
CA ASP A 46 -3.28 8.62 -32.80
C ASP A 46 -3.26 8.14 -31.34
N ASP A 47 -3.06 6.84 -31.11
CA ASP A 47 -2.97 6.26 -29.76
C ASP A 47 -1.83 6.89 -28.95
N LEU A 48 -0.67 7.12 -29.58
CA LEU A 48 0.48 7.78 -28.94
C LEU A 48 0.21 9.24 -28.61
N GLU A 49 -0.49 9.98 -29.48
CA GLU A 49 -0.88 11.37 -29.22
C GLU A 49 -1.83 11.46 -28.01
N VAL A 50 -2.83 10.57 -27.94
CA VAL A 50 -3.75 10.47 -26.80
C VAL A 50 -2.98 10.14 -25.51
N ALA A 51 -2.04 9.18 -25.57
CA ALA A 51 -1.21 8.82 -24.43
C ALA A 51 -0.33 9.97 -23.96
N GLN A 52 0.27 10.74 -24.88
CA GLN A 52 1.08 11.92 -24.55
C GLN A 52 0.24 13.01 -23.89
N ARG A 53 -0.97 13.27 -24.39
CA ARG A 53 -1.90 14.26 -23.78
C ARG A 53 -2.38 13.84 -22.39
N SER A 54 -2.44 12.54 -22.13
CA SER A 54 -2.82 11.98 -20.83
C SER A 54 -1.68 11.99 -19.81
N LYS A 55 -0.44 12.31 -20.22
CA LYS A 55 0.67 12.43 -19.27
C LYS A 55 0.44 13.66 -18.39
N PRO A 56 0.40 13.51 -17.06
CA PRO A 56 0.30 14.66 -16.16
C PRO A 56 1.52 15.56 -16.39
N SER A 57 1.28 16.87 -16.46
CA SER A 57 2.36 17.84 -16.60
C SER A 57 3.30 17.77 -15.40
N SER A 58 4.57 18.14 -15.59
CA SER A 58 5.54 18.24 -14.49
C SER A 58 5.03 19.12 -13.35
N ALA A 59 4.32 20.21 -13.68
CA ALA A 59 3.67 21.07 -12.70
C ALA A 59 2.55 20.36 -11.93
N ALA A 60 1.78 19.47 -12.56
CA ALA A 60 0.75 18.68 -11.89
C ALA A 60 1.37 17.65 -10.93
N LEU A 61 2.43 16.97 -11.35
CA LEU A 61 3.19 16.05 -10.48
C LEU A 61 3.81 16.79 -9.29
N GLN A 62 4.40 17.96 -9.52
CA GLN A 62 4.96 18.79 -8.45
C GLN A 62 3.89 19.24 -7.45
N ARG A 63 2.69 19.61 -7.92
CA ARG A 63 1.56 19.92 -7.04
C ARG A 63 1.14 18.71 -6.21
N TYR A 64 1.12 17.52 -6.80
CA TYR A 64 0.79 16.29 -6.08
C TYR A 64 1.84 15.97 -5.00
N VAL A 65 3.12 16.07 -5.34
CA VAL A 65 4.23 15.90 -4.38
C VAL A 65 4.15 16.95 -3.27
N ALA A 66 3.94 18.22 -3.60
CA ALA A 66 3.80 19.29 -2.62
C ALA A 66 2.60 19.07 -1.68
N LEU A 67 1.48 18.59 -2.21
CA LEU A 67 0.31 18.24 -1.41
C LEU A 67 0.62 17.05 -0.48
N PHE A 68 1.27 16.01 -0.99
CA PHE A 68 1.67 14.85 -0.19
C PHE A 68 2.63 15.23 0.94
N GLU A 69 3.67 16.03 0.64
CA GLU A 69 4.58 16.56 1.65
C GLU A 69 3.86 17.45 2.66
N HIS A 70 2.93 18.31 2.22
CA HIS A 70 2.15 19.14 3.13
C HIS A 70 1.25 18.31 4.06
N VAL A 71 0.58 17.27 3.55
CA VAL A 71 -0.21 16.34 4.37
C VAL A 71 0.69 15.61 5.36
N LYS A 72 1.84 15.10 4.90
CA LYS A 72 2.83 14.43 5.74
C LYS A 72 3.37 15.35 6.84
N GLN A 73 3.66 16.62 6.51
CA GLN A 73 4.16 17.60 7.48
C GLN A 73 3.09 17.95 8.51
N THR A 74 1.84 18.18 8.06
CA THR A 74 0.70 18.50 8.93
C THR A 74 0.38 17.32 9.86
N GLN A 75 0.39 16.09 9.33
CA GLN A 75 0.24 14.87 10.12
C GLN A 75 1.42 14.64 11.07
N ALA A 76 2.66 14.87 10.65
CA ALA A 76 3.83 14.71 11.53
C ALA A 76 3.84 15.72 12.68
N SER A 77 3.37 16.95 12.46
CA SER A 77 3.24 17.96 13.51
C SER A 77 2.11 17.68 14.51
N GLY A 78 1.11 16.86 14.16
CA GLY A 78 0.05 16.41 15.07
C GLY A 78 0.29 15.02 15.70
N ALA A 79 0.86 14.08 14.94
CA ALA A 79 0.95 12.68 15.34
C ALA A 79 2.09 12.38 16.32
N LEU A 80 3.18 13.18 16.32
CA LEU A 80 4.30 12.97 17.24
C LEU A 80 4.11 13.61 18.61
N TRP A 81 3.17 14.55 18.76
CA TRP A 81 2.89 15.21 20.05
C TRP A 81 1.64 14.68 20.77
N ASP A 82 0.71 14.03 20.04
CA ASP A 82 -0.47 13.38 20.62
C ASP A 82 -0.43 11.85 20.43
N ALA A 83 0.70 11.21 20.74
CA ALA A 83 0.73 9.75 20.84
C ALA A 83 0.26 9.31 22.23
N VAL A 84 -0.84 8.57 22.31
CA VAL A 84 -1.32 8.00 23.56
C VAL A 84 -0.73 6.60 23.73
N ARG A 85 -0.01 6.41 24.83
CA ARG A 85 0.58 5.11 25.17
C ARG A 85 -0.48 4.19 25.77
N ALA A 86 -0.74 3.07 25.12
CA ALA A 86 -1.59 2.02 25.65
C ALA A 86 -0.80 1.17 26.65
N VAL A 87 -1.39 0.94 27.82
CA VAL A 87 -0.73 0.24 28.93
C VAL A 87 -1.29 -1.17 29.03
N LEU A 88 -0.41 -2.17 29.18
CA LEU A 88 -0.81 -3.55 29.42
C LEU A 88 -1.59 -3.65 30.74
N LYS A 89 -2.86 -4.07 30.65
CA LYS A 89 -3.75 -4.30 31.80
C LYS A 89 -3.88 -5.77 32.15
N TRP A 90 -3.74 -6.65 31.16
CA TRP A 90 -3.88 -8.08 31.37
C TRP A 90 -3.01 -8.90 30.42
N ASP A 91 -2.38 -9.94 30.94
CA ASP A 91 -1.55 -10.89 30.20
C ASP A 91 -1.95 -12.33 30.58
N SER A 92 -2.43 -13.11 29.62
CA SER A 92 -2.88 -14.48 29.87
C SER A 92 -1.75 -15.41 30.32
N ARG A 93 -0.49 -15.09 30.02
CA ARG A 93 0.69 -15.90 30.40
C ARG A 93 0.95 -15.88 31.90
N GLN A 94 0.46 -14.88 32.61
CA GLN A 94 0.59 -14.74 34.06
C GLN A 94 -0.53 -15.44 34.84
N GLN A 95 -1.51 -16.04 34.15
CA GLN A 95 -2.60 -16.74 34.80
C GLN A 95 -2.17 -18.14 35.27
N PRO A 96 -2.63 -18.61 36.44
CA PRO A 96 -2.34 -19.96 36.90
C PRO A 96 -2.88 -20.98 35.91
N ALA A 97 -2.03 -21.87 35.40
CA ALA A 97 -2.48 -22.98 34.56
C ALA A 97 -3.41 -23.90 35.38
N LEU A 98 -4.56 -24.24 34.82
CA LEU A 98 -5.45 -25.26 35.39
C LEU A 98 -4.68 -26.59 35.47
N GLN A 99 -4.66 -27.21 36.65
CA GLN A 99 -4.04 -28.53 36.85
C GLN A 99 -4.60 -29.52 35.82
N GLY A 100 -3.73 -30.06 34.96
CA GLY A 100 -4.08 -31.10 33.98
C GLY A 100 -3.81 -30.75 32.51
N VAL A 101 -3.54 -29.49 32.17
CA VAL A 101 -3.13 -29.11 30.79
C VAL A 101 -1.66 -29.51 30.58
N ARG A 102 -1.39 -30.48 29.71
CA ARG A 102 -0.03 -30.84 29.28
C ARG A 102 0.32 -30.07 28.00
N GLY A 103 1.27 -29.15 28.10
CA GLY A 103 1.82 -28.38 26.98
C GLY A 103 1.92 -26.89 27.31
N ALA A 104 2.95 -26.22 26.80
CA ALA A 104 3.03 -24.76 26.85
C ALA A 104 1.88 -24.17 25.99
N PRO A 105 1.24 -23.07 26.43
CA PRO A 105 0.20 -22.43 25.64
C PRO A 105 0.76 -22.00 24.28
N VAL A 106 0.25 -22.58 23.19
CA VAL A 106 0.60 -22.20 21.82
C VAL A 106 -0.05 -20.89 21.37
N SER A 107 -0.86 -20.28 22.25
CA SER A 107 -1.41 -18.96 22.06
C SER A 107 -1.58 -18.23 23.40
N TYR A 108 -1.51 -16.91 23.35
CA TYR A 108 -1.76 -16.06 24.50
C TYR A 108 -2.46 -14.78 24.07
N ARG A 109 -3.07 -14.11 25.04
CA ARG A 109 -3.84 -12.88 24.85
C ARG A 109 -3.32 -11.79 25.78
N LEU A 110 -3.20 -10.59 25.23
CA LEU A 110 -2.79 -9.38 25.92
C LEU A 110 -3.91 -8.35 25.78
N LEU A 111 -4.18 -7.61 26.85
CA LEU A 111 -5.14 -6.51 26.86
C LEU A 111 -4.41 -5.22 27.17
N TYR A 112 -4.41 -4.30 26.23
CA TYR A 112 -3.88 -2.95 26.37
C TYR A 112 -5.03 -1.96 26.46
N MET A 113 -4.87 -0.92 27.28
CA MET A 113 -5.90 0.10 27.42
C MET A 113 -5.31 1.51 27.44
N THR A 114 -6.09 2.42 26.88
CA THR A 114 -6.02 3.88 27.11
C THR A 114 -7.34 4.32 27.75
N PRO A 115 -7.51 5.59 28.18
CA PRO A 115 -8.81 6.07 28.65
C PRO A 115 -9.95 5.99 27.63
N ARG A 116 -9.65 5.90 26.33
CA ARG A 116 -10.64 5.93 25.24
C ARG A 116 -10.73 4.65 24.43
N ILE A 117 -9.78 3.73 24.59
CA ILE A 117 -9.60 2.60 23.68
C ILE A 117 -9.17 1.38 24.47
N GLU A 118 -9.77 0.24 24.11
CA GLU A 118 -9.31 -1.08 24.49
C GLU A 118 -8.73 -1.78 23.26
N LEU A 119 -7.54 -2.37 23.41
CA LEU A 119 -6.87 -3.13 22.38
C LEU A 119 -6.60 -4.53 22.91
N GLU A 120 -7.30 -5.51 22.34
CA GLU A 120 -6.98 -6.91 22.54
C GLU A 120 -6.00 -7.37 21.47
N VAL A 121 -4.95 -8.09 21.89
CA VAL A 121 -4.03 -8.76 20.98
C VAL A 121 -3.96 -10.24 21.33
N MET A 122 -4.23 -11.10 20.35
CA MET A 122 -4.06 -12.55 20.47
C MET A 122 -2.93 -13.01 19.55
N ILE A 123 -2.00 -13.75 20.13
CA ILE A 123 -0.80 -14.24 19.45
C ILE A 123 -0.85 -15.76 19.45
N GLU A 124 -0.74 -16.37 18.27
CA GLU A 124 -0.68 -17.81 18.06
C GLU A 124 0.70 -18.18 17.48
N MET A 125 1.37 -19.14 18.09
CA MET A 125 2.64 -19.69 17.60
C MET A 125 2.37 -20.85 16.65
N LYS A 126 2.85 -20.74 15.39
CA LYS A 126 2.81 -21.82 14.39
C LYS A 126 4.17 -21.96 13.75
N GLN A 127 4.80 -23.12 13.92
CA GLN A 127 6.04 -23.50 13.22
C GLN A 127 7.15 -22.42 13.31
N GLN A 128 7.40 -21.89 14.51
CA GLN A 128 8.38 -20.82 14.80
C GLN A 128 8.00 -19.40 14.33
N LEU A 129 6.77 -19.21 13.83
CA LEU A 129 6.24 -17.89 13.47
C LEU A 129 5.02 -17.54 14.31
N CYS A 130 4.83 -16.25 14.54
CA CYS A 130 3.68 -15.68 15.22
C CYS A 130 2.59 -15.30 14.21
N HIS A 131 1.35 -15.65 14.53
CA HIS A 131 0.17 -15.06 13.91
C HIS A 131 -0.50 -14.17 14.95
N MET A 132 -0.54 -12.88 14.66
CA MET A 132 -1.13 -11.89 15.55
C MET A 132 -2.49 -11.46 15.00
N LYS A 133 -3.51 -11.49 15.86
CA LYS A 133 -4.82 -10.89 15.62
C LYS A 133 -5.02 -9.80 16.65
N GLY A 134 -5.56 -8.67 16.23
CA GLY A 134 -5.94 -7.62 17.16
C GLY A 134 -7.38 -7.18 16.95
N ASP A 135 -7.97 -6.69 18.03
CA ASP A 135 -9.31 -6.11 18.09
C ASP A 135 -9.22 -4.76 18.79
N LEU A 136 -9.53 -3.70 18.04
CA LEU A 136 -9.46 -2.31 18.46
C LEU A 136 -10.86 -1.79 18.77
N ILE A 137 -11.17 -1.70 20.06
CA ILE A 137 -12.48 -1.30 20.55
C ILE A 137 -12.44 0.17 20.99
N ASN A 138 -13.31 0.97 20.39
CA ASN A 138 -13.50 2.35 20.78
C ASN A 138 -14.44 2.45 21.98
N LEU A 139 -13.95 2.99 23.10
CA LEU A 139 -14.76 3.24 24.30
C LEU A 139 -15.46 4.61 24.23
N ASP A 140 -15.04 5.49 23.32
CA ASP A 140 -15.62 6.82 23.11
C ASP A 140 -16.18 6.96 21.68
N LEU A 141 -17.50 6.75 21.54
CA LEU A 141 -18.21 6.75 20.25
C LEU A 141 -18.18 8.08 19.49
N ALA A 142 -17.69 9.17 20.09
CA ALA A 142 -17.63 10.48 19.46
C ALA A 142 -16.62 10.56 18.30
N ASP A 143 -15.49 9.85 18.41
CA ASP A 143 -14.40 9.91 17.43
C ASP A 143 -14.15 8.52 16.83
N PRO A 144 -14.50 8.25 15.55
CA PRO A 144 -14.28 6.94 14.95
C PRO A 144 -12.78 6.66 14.80
N ILE A 145 -12.29 5.63 15.50
CA ILE A 145 -10.89 5.20 15.43
C ILE A 145 -10.64 4.18 14.30
N THR A 146 -11.68 3.71 13.61
CA THR A 146 -11.60 2.74 12.52
C THR A 146 -12.11 3.32 11.19
N PRO A 147 -11.54 2.92 10.04
CA PRO A 147 -10.34 2.11 9.91
C PRO A 147 -9.08 2.88 10.33
N ALA A 148 -8.11 2.18 10.94
CA ALA A 148 -6.81 2.71 11.31
C ALA A 148 -5.68 1.97 10.58
N PHE A 149 -4.60 2.69 10.29
CA PHE A 149 -3.37 2.09 9.80
C PHE A 149 -2.57 1.51 10.98
N VAL A 150 -2.13 0.26 10.86
CA VAL A 150 -1.46 -0.49 11.93
C VAL A 150 -0.09 -0.93 11.46
N GLN A 151 0.94 -0.55 12.20
CA GLN A 151 2.34 -0.87 11.90
C GLN A 151 2.97 -1.61 13.07
N LEU A 152 3.65 -2.71 12.76
CA LEU A 152 4.54 -3.40 13.68
C LEU A 152 5.97 -2.97 13.36
N LEU A 153 6.55 -2.13 14.22
CA LEU A 153 7.88 -1.58 14.06
C LEU A 153 8.91 -2.47 14.76
N GLY A 154 9.99 -2.77 14.06
CA GLY A 154 11.12 -3.53 14.60
C GLY A 154 11.98 -2.74 15.59
N PRO A 155 13.08 -3.33 16.09
CA PRO A 155 13.96 -2.70 17.08
C PRO A 155 14.63 -1.39 16.62
N ASP A 156 14.70 -1.17 15.30
CA ASP A 156 15.25 0.03 14.65
C ASP A 156 14.18 1.09 14.36
N ASP A 157 12.96 0.93 14.90
CA ASP A 157 11.78 1.75 14.61
C ASP A 157 11.36 1.75 13.12
N MET A 158 11.89 0.82 12.32
CA MET A 158 11.47 0.64 10.93
C MET A 158 10.24 -0.28 10.85
N PRO A 159 9.29 0.01 9.96
CA PRO A 159 8.12 -0.85 9.78
C PRO A 159 8.52 -2.23 9.25
N ALA A 160 8.30 -3.26 10.06
CA ALA A 160 8.51 -4.65 9.69
C ALA A 160 7.26 -5.25 9.04
N HIS A 161 6.08 -4.86 9.53
CA HIS A 161 4.80 -5.26 8.96
C HIS A 161 3.79 -4.11 9.05
N GLU A 162 2.87 -4.05 8.07
CA GLU A 162 1.83 -3.02 8.00
C GLU A 162 0.50 -3.65 7.56
N THR A 163 -0.61 -3.12 8.08
CA THR A 163 -1.96 -3.52 7.72
C THR A 163 -2.95 -2.40 8.07
N GLU A 164 -4.23 -2.58 7.77
CA GLU A 164 -5.30 -1.70 8.21
C GLU A 164 -6.31 -2.48 9.05
N THR A 165 -6.92 -1.83 10.03
CA THR A 165 -8.10 -2.39 10.68
C THR A 165 -9.29 -2.34 9.72
N ASP A 166 -10.16 -3.33 9.79
CA ASP A 166 -11.47 -3.22 9.15
C ASP A 166 -12.38 -2.22 9.90
N HIS A 167 -13.63 -2.09 9.44
CA HIS A 167 -14.62 -1.22 10.08
C HIS A 167 -15.02 -1.66 11.49
N ALA A 168 -14.84 -2.95 11.82
CA ALA A 168 -15.09 -3.48 13.16
C ALA A 168 -13.89 -3.32 14.10
N GLY A 169 -12.73 -2.85 13.61
CA GLY A 169 -11.51 -2.69 14.40
C GLY A 169 -10.59 -3.91 14.40
N LEU A 170 -10.90 -4.93 13.59
CA LEU A 170 -10.10 -6.14 13.52
C LEU A 170 -8.93 -5.97 12.57
N PHE A 171 -7.76 -6.49 12.95
CA PHE A 171 -6.59 -6.58 12.08
C PHE A 171 -5.82 -7.88 12.30
N ARG A 172 -4.94 -8.22 11.35
CA ARG A 172 -4.13 -9.43 11.41
C ARG A 172 -2.76 -9.24 10.78
N PHE A 173 -1.76 -9.79 11.44
CA PHE A 173 -0.45 -10.09 10.87
C PHE A 173 -0.23 -11.60 10.86
N SER A 174 0.34 -12.12 9.78
CA SER A 174 0.69 -13.53 9.65
C SER A 174 2.19 -13.67 9.43
N SER A 175 2.75 -14.79 9.87
CA SER A 175 4.15 -15.13 9.62
C SER A 175 5.15 -14.12 10.20
N VAL A 176 4.82 -13.54 11.36
CA VAL A 176 5.68 -12.57 12.05
C VAL A 176 6.79 -13.34 12.76
N VAL A 177 8.03 -12.89 12.64
CA VAL A 177 9.15 -13.50 13.36
C VAL A 177 9.00 -13.19 14.85
N PRO A 178 9.23 -14.16 15.76
CA PRO A 178 9.22 -13.90 17.19
C PRO A 178 10.25 -12.83 17.58
N GLY A 179 9.88 -11.90 18.46
CA GLY A 179 10.74 -10.79 18.86
C GLY A 179 10.00 -9.67 19.61
N SER A 180 10.75 -8.63 19.95
CA SER A 180 10.22 -7.42 20.58
C SER A 180 9.89 -6.38 19.51
N TYR A 181 8.68 -5.83 19.59
CA TYR A 181 8.18 -4.87 18.62
C TYR A 181 7.53 -3.66 19.30
N LYS A 182 7.36 -2.58 18.54
CA LYS A 182 6.44 -1.49 18.87
C LYS A 182 5.24 -1.58 17.94
N LEU A 183 4.03 -1.59 18.49
CA LEU A 183 2.80 -1.51 17.69
C LEU A 183 2.34 -0.05 17.65
N LEU A 184 2.26 0.50 16.45
CA LEU A 184 1.77 1.85 16.19
C LEU A 184 0.44 1.76 15.43
N ILE A 185 -0.60 2.35 15.99
CA ILE A 185 -1.93 2.44 15.38
C ILE A 185 -2.23 3.90 15.10
N THR A 186 -2.48 4.23 13.84
CA THR A 186 -2.74 5.60 13.37
C THR A 186 -4.15 5.68 12.80
N PRO A 187 -5.12 6.15 13.59
CA PRO A 187 -6.46 6.46 13.09
C PRO A 187 -6.44 7.59 12.05
N LYS A 188 -7.53 7.73 11.27
CA LYS A 188 -7.67 8.84 10.32
C LYS A 188 -7.67 10.22 10.99
N ALA A 189 -8.16 10.28 12.22
CA ALA A 189 -8.24 11.50 13.02
C ALA A 189 -7.95 11.18 14.49
N GLY A 190 -7.36 12.13 15.20
CA GLY A 190 -7.01 12.00 16.60
C GLY A 190 -5.59 11.47 16.84
N ALA A 191 -5.36 11.11 18.10
CA ALA A 191 -4.07 10.64 18.60
C ALA A 191 -3.67 9.27 18.02
N ALA A 192 -2.38 9.11 17.72
CA ALA A 192 -1.83 7.78 17.46
C ALA A 192 -1.79 6.97 18.76
N ILE A 193 -1.95 5.65 18.66
CA ILE A 193 -1.87 4.74 19.82
C ILE A 193 -0.59 3.95 19.71
N VAL A 194 0.18 3.92 20.79
CA VAL A 194 1.47 3.22 20.85
C VAL A 194 1.42 2.15 21.92
N VAL A 195 1.79 0.92 21.55
CA VAL A 195 2.19 -0.13 22.48
C VAL A 195 3.69 -0.34 22.35
N ASP A 196 4.43 0.00 23.39
CA ASP A 196 5.86 -0.26 23.46
C ASP A 196 6.15 -1.67 23.99
N ASN A 197 7.26 -2.26 23.56
CA ASN A 197 7.77 -3.55 24.04
C ASN A 197 6.71 -4.68 23.95
N LEU A 198 6.04 -4.78 22.80
CA LEU A 198 5.16 -5.89 22.47
C LEU A 198 6.01 -7.13 22.18
N GLU A 199 6.08 -8.05 23.14
CA GLU A 199 6.82 -9.30 23.02
C GLU A 199 5.99 -10.37 22.31
N LEU A 200 6.50 -10.81 21.16
CA LEU A 200 5.99 -11.93 20.38
C LEU A 200 6.89 -13.16 20.63
N ALA A 201 6.68 -13.86 21.76
CA ALA A 201 7.49 -15.01 22.18
C ALA A 201 6.71 -15.95 23.12
#